data_AF-A0A7Y9JSF0-F1
#
_entry.id   AF-A0A7Y9JSF0-F1
#
_cell.length_a   1.000
_cell.length_b   1.000
_cell.length_c   1.000
_cell.angle_alpha   90.00
_cell.angle_beta   90.00
_cell.angle_gamma   90.00
#
_symmetry.space_group_name_H-M   'P 1'
#
loop_
_entity.id
_entity.type
_entity.pdbx_description
1 polymer ?
#
loop_
_entity_poly.entity_id
_entity_poly.type
_entity_poly.pdbx_seq_one_letter_code
_entity_poly.pdbx_strand_id
1 'polypeptide(L)'
;MTGAAWALFLLPPQLVAWDGQDAPTWALSAESLPVYGLVRELDGAGGLELYAWAGVLLVPAWLLIGWPLLGYGRLPGLVGVLFLLGAPVSVTSYLAEGAPDPWHSLWGAEIFVLLAIPLAAIPAAISARSRHFPPWWWTLLACTLLVAVTSTAAFGYFPHGTLIGLGVEVAALALLPTAPRPRRWRLATS
;
A
#
# COMPACT_ATOMS: atom_id res chain seq x y z
N MET A 1 6.43 6.50 5.74
CA MET A 1 6.11 7.57 4.76
C MET A 1 6.70 7.27 3.40
N THR A 2 7.93 6.74 3.31
CA THR A 2 8.62 6.47 2.03
C THR A 2 7.82 5.60 1.05
N GLY A 3 7.11 4.57 1.54
CA GLY A 3 6.26 3.75 0.66
C GLY A 3 5.08 4.51 0.04
N ALA A 4 4.42 5.39 0.81
CA ALA A 4 3.36 6.25 0.27
C ALA A 4 3.90 7.28 -0.74
N ALA A 5 5.05 7.88 -0.43
CA ALA A 5 5.71 8.82 -1.33
C ALA A 5 6.11 8.15 -2.65
N TRP A 6 6.58 6.90 -2.59
CA TRP A 6 6.90 6.11 -3.78
C TRP A 6 5.67 5.77 -4.61
N ALA A 7 4.58 5.32 -3.98
CA ALA A 7 3.31 5.08 -4.68
C ALA A 7 2.75 6.37 -5.32
N LEU A 8 2.86 7.51 -4.64
CA LEU A 8 2.47 8.81 -5.19
C LEU A 8 3.37 9.24 -6.35
N PHE A 9 4.68 9.01 -6.23
CA PHE A 9 5.63 9.30 -7.29
C PHE A 9 5.30 8.54 -8.58
N LEU A 10 4.88 7.27 -8.49
CA LEU A 10 4.54 6.45 -9.66
C LEU A 10 3.15 6.72 -10.24
N LEU A 11 2.29 7.45 -9.52
CA LEU A 11 0.90 7.66 -9.92
C LEU A 11 0.75 8.40 -11.27
N PRO A 12 1.44 9.51 -11.57
CA PRO A 12 1.27 10.21 -12.84
C PRO A 12 1.55 9.38 -14.10
N PRO A 13 2.75 8.75 -14.28
CA PRO A 13 3.01 7.98 -15.49
C PRO A 13 2.05 6.81 -15.64
N GLN A 14 1.58 6.24 -14.53
CA GLN A 14 0.66 5.13 -14.56
C GLN A 14 -0.76 5.53 -14.98
N LEU A 15 -1.25 6.67 -14.50
CA LEU A 15 -2.53 7.24 -14.95
C LEU A 15 -2.51 7.54 -16.45
N VAL A 16 -1.41 8.11 -16.95
CA VAL A 16 -1.25 8.41 -18.38
C VAL A 16 -1.13 7.14 -19.21
N ALA A 17 -0.40 6.13 -18.74
CA ALA A 17 -0.32 4.83 -19.41
C ALA A 17 -1.69 4.12 -19.51
N TRP A 18 -2.54 4.31 -18.50
CA TRP A 18 -3.87 3.68 -18.42
C TRP A 18 -4.95 4.45 -19.20
N ASP A 19 -5.12 5.74 -18.94
CA ASP A 19 -6.19 6.57 -19.52
C ASP A 19 -5.77 7.28 -20.83
N GLY A 20 -4.48 7.24 -21.19
CA GLY A 20 -3.97 7.91 -22.38
C GLY A 20 -4.21 9.43 -22.35
N GLN A 21 -4.87 9.94 -23.40
CA GLN A 21 -5.22 11.36 -23.52
C GLN A 21 -6.37 11.80 -22.62
N ASP A 22 -7.14 10.84 -22.09
CA ASP A 22 -8.26 11.11 -21.17
C ASP A 22 -7.79 11.25 -19.72
N ALA A 23 -6.49 11.04 -19.45
CA ALA A 23 -5.89 11.26 -18.14
C ALA A 23 -6.08 12.71 -17.64
N PRO A 24 -6.18 12.94 -16.32
CA PRO A 24 -6.25 14.28 -15.75
C PRO A 24 -5.08 15.18 -16.21
N THR A 25 -5.37 16.46 -16.46
CA THR A 25 -4.36 17.42 -16.98
C THR A 25 -3.13 17.57 -16.09
N TRP A 26 -3.30 17.43 -14.76
CA TRP A 26 -2.19 17.44 -13.81
C TRP A 26 -1.28 16.21 -13.98
N ALA A 27 -1.85 15.04 -14.33
CA ALA A 27 -1.10 13.81 -14.53
C ALA A 27 -0.29 13.90 -15.83
N LEU A 28 -0.92 14.36 -16.92
CA LEU A 28 -0.23 14.64 -18.19
C LEU A 28 0.93 15.64 -18.00
N SER A 29 0.68 16.73 -17.25
CA SER A 29 1.70 17.73 -16.96
C SER A 29 2.83 17.18 -16.10
N ALA A 30 2.50 16.41 -15.06
CA ALA A 30 3.50 15.83 -14.16
C ALA A 30 4.31 14.74 -14.85
N GLU A 31 3.68 13.87 -15.64
CA GLU A 31 4.33 12.83 -16.43
C GLU A 31 5.41 13.45 -17.31
N SER A 32 5.14 14.59 -17.98
CA SER A 32 6.11 15.25 -18.87
C SER A 32 7.42 15.73 -18.19
N LEU A 33 7.51 15.72 -16.86
CA LEU A 33 8.69 16.17 -16.13
C LEU A 33 9.93 15.29 -16.43
N PRO A 34 11.16 15.86 -16.40
CA PRO A 34 12.39 15.10 -16.66
C PRO A 34 12.63 13.94 -15.70
N VAL A 35 12.11 14.01 -14.48
CA VAL A 35 12.25 12.96 -13.46
C VAL A 35 11.62 11.63 -13.90
N TYR A 36 10.63 11.68 -14.80
CA TYR A 36 9.98 10.50 -15.37
C TYR A 36 10.62 10.02 -16.68
N GLY A 37 11.70 10.66 -17.16
CA GLY A 37 12.42 10.23 -18.35
C GLY A 37 12.85 8.77 -18.27
N LEU A 38 13.46 8.38 -17.16
CA LEU A 38 13.88 6.99 -16.91
C LEU A 38 12.70 6.02 -16.83
N VAL A 39 11.54 6.47 -16.34
CA VAL A 39 10.34 5.62 -16.27
C VAL A 39 9.80 5.37 -17.68
N ARG A 40 9.74 6.40 -18.52
CA ARG A 40 9.35 6.26 -19.94
C ARG A 40 10.30 5.38 -20.73
N GLU A 41 11.60 5.45 -20.46
CA GLU A 41 12.61 4.62 -21.12
C GLU A 41 12.45 3.12 -20.83
N LEU A 42 11.64 2.75 -19.83
CA LEU A 42 11.29 1.35 -19.59
C LEU A 42 10.25 0.82 -20.60
N ASP A 43 9.53 1.69 -21.31
CA ASP A 43 8.55 1.23 -22.28
C ASP A 43 9.22 0.46 -23.42
N GLY A 44 8.78 -0.78 -23.64
CA GLY A 44 9.42 -1.74 -24.57
C GLY A 44 10.73 -2.35 -24.05
N ALA A 45 11.28 -1.89 -22.92
CA ALA A 45 12.48 -2.47 -22.32
C ALA A 45 12.20 -3.90 -21.85
N GLY A 46 13.05 -4.84 -22.26
CA GLY A 46 12.85 -6.26 -21.97
C GLY A 46 11.60 -6.87 -22.64
N GLY A 47 11.01 -6.18 -23.63
CA GLY A 47 9.77 -6.62 -24.30
C GLY A 47 8.51 -6.40 -23.47
N LEU A 48 8.58 -5.58 -22.42
CA LEU A 48 7.45 -5.24 -21.57
C LEU A 48 6.98 -3.81 -21.84
N GLU A 49 5.67 -3.63 -21.88
CA GLU A 49 5.06 -2.29 -21.92
C GLU A 49 5.19 -1.60 -20.56
N LEU A 50 5.13 -0.27 -20.57
CA LEU A 50 5.24 0.54 -19.35
C LEU A 50 4.25 0.12 -18.26
N TYR A 51 3.03 -0.28 -18.66
CA TYR A 51 2.02 -0.78 -17.72
C TYR A 51 2.55 -2.00 -16.96
N ALA A 52 3.12 -3.00 -17.64
CA ALA A 52 3.70 -4.17 -17.00
C ALA A 52 4.85 -3.83 -16.03
N TRP A 53 5.71 -2.87 -16.40
CA TRP A 53 6.77 -2.36 -15.52
C TRP A 53 6.24 -1.73 -14.24
N ALA A 54 5.04 -1.15 -14.26
CA ALA A 54 4.44 -0.54 -13.07
C ALA A 54 4.24 -1.54 -11.93
N GLY A 55 3.90 -2.80 -12.23
CA GLY A 55 3.81 -3.86 -11.22
C GLY A 55 5.14 -4.09 -10.49
N VAL A 56 6.25 -4.04 -11.21
CA VAL A 56 7.61 -4.14 -10.65
C VAL A 56 7.96 -2.89 -9.86
N LEU A 57 7.67 -1.71 -10.42
CA LEU A 57 7.94 -0.43 -9.78
C LEU A 57 7.12 -0.23 -8.49
N LEU A 58 5.99 -0.92 -8.31
CA LEU A 58 5.22 -0.91 -7.08
C LEU A 58 5.84 -1.71 -5.93
N VAL A 59 6.77 -2.63 -6.20
CA VAL A 59 7.37 -3.50 -5.17
C VAL A 59 7.95 -2.71 -3.99
N PRO A 60 8.75 -1.63 -4.18
CA PRO A 60 9.24 -0.82 -3.06
C PRO A 60 8.13 -0.25 -2.19
N ALA A 61 6.99 0.19 -2.76
CA ALA A 61 5.88 0.71 -1.97
C ALA A 61 5.33 -0.38 -1.03
N TRP A 62 5.03 -1.56 -1.56
CA TRP A 62 4.57 -2.71 -0.78
C TRP A 62 5.51 -3.07 0.37
N LEU A 63 6.81 -3.18 0.09
CA LEU A 63 7.82 -3.54 1.07
C LEU A 63 7.95 -2.47 2.17
N LEU A 64 8.04 -1.20 1.78
CA LEU A 64 8.22 -0.08 2.70
C LEU A 64 6.98 0.20 3.57
N ILE A 65 5.80 -0.19 3.12
CA ILE A 65 4.56 -0.12 3.90
C ILE A 65 4.46 -1.32 4.85
N GLY A 66 4.73 -2.53 4.38
CA GLY A 66 4.59 -3.74 5.20
C GLY A 66 5.62 -3.88 6.31
N TRP A 67 6.89 -3.53 6.02
CA TRP A 67 8.03 -3.79 6.89
C TRP A 67 7.88 -3.28 8.34
N PRO A 68 7.43 -2.04 8.59
CA PRO A 68 7.29 -1.53 9.96
C PRO A 68 6.32 -2.35 10.83
N LEU A 69 5.29 -2.95 10.22
CA LEU A 69 4.24 -3.66 10.96
C LEU A 69 4.73 -5.00 11.54
N LEU A 70 5.81 -5.58 11.00
CA LEU A 70 6.40 -6.84 11.48
C LEU A 70 6.89 -6.75 12.94
N GLY A 71 7.27 -5.55 13.39
CA GLY A 71 7.78 -5.31 14.74
C GLY A 71 6.73 -5.28 15.85
N TYR A 72 5.43 -5.25 15.53
CA TYR A 72 4.35 -5.02 16.50
C TYR A 72 3.70 -6.31 17.04
N GLY A 73 4.29 -7.47 16.73
CA GLY A 73 3.85 -8.79 17.18
C GLY A 73 3.00 -9.55 16.15
N ARG A 74 2.50 -10.74 16.51
CA ARG A 74 1.93 -11.70 15.53
C ARG A 74 0.80 -11.15 14.65
N LEU A 75 -0.20 -10.47 15.22
CA LEU A 75 -1.38 -10.02 14.46
C LEU A 75 -1.12 -8.77 13.62
N PRO A 76 -0.52 -7.67 14.14
CA PRO A 76 -0.03 -6.60 13.28
C PRO A 76 1.02 -7.08 12.25
N GLY A 77 1.87 -8.03 12.64
CA GLY A 77 2.85 -8.65 11.75
C GLY A 77 2.21 -9.43 10.61
N LEU A 78 1.05 -10.06 10.81
CA LEU A 78 0.28 -10.69 9.74
C LEU A 78 -0.17 -9.65 8.69
N VAL A 79 -0.62 -8.47 9.13
CA VAL A 79 -0.94 -7.36 8.22
C VAL A 79 0.31 -6.96 7.42
N GLY A 80 1.47 -6.84 8.09
CA GLY A 80 2.75 -6.60 7.43
C GLY A 80 3.10 -7.65 6.38
N VAL A 81 2.92 -8.95 6.70
CA VAL A 81 3.14 -10.05 5.74
C VAL A 81 2.20 -9.95 4.54
N LEU A 82 0.93 -9.57 4.73
CA LEU A 82 0.00 -9.37 3.60
C LEU A 82 0.48 -8.26 2.67
N PHE A 83 1.01 -7.15 3.19
CA PHE A 83 1.67 -6.14 2.35
C PHE A 83 2.88 -6.71 1.59
N LEU A 84 3.71 -7.54 2.23
CA LEU A 84 4.83 -8.17 1.54
C LEU A 84 4.38 -9.12 0.43
N LEU A 85 3.25 -9.83 0.61
CA LEU A 85 2.63 -10.66 -0.43
C LEU A 85 2.03 -9.83 -1.56
N GLY A 86 1.62 -8.59 -1.30
CA GLY A 86 1.13 -7.67 -2.32
C GLY A 86 2.18 -7.36 -3.40
N ALA A 87 3.47 -7.38 -3.07
CA ALA A 87 4.56 -7.16 -4.02
C ALA A 87 4.59 -8.21 -5.16
N PRO A 88 4.80 -9.52 -4.89
CA PRO A 88 4.79 -10.52 -5.95
C PRO A 88 3.42 -10.63 -6.63
N VAL A 89 2.31 -10.45 -5.91
CA VAL A 89 0.97 -10.46 -6.52
C VAL A 89 0.78 -9.32 -7.51
N SER A 90 1.26 -8.11 -7.20
CA SER A 90 1.19 -6.98 -8.12
C SER A 90 2.04 -7.23 -9.37
N VAL A 91 3.25 -7.76 -9.22
CA VAL A 91 4.09 -8.13 -10.38
C VAL A 91 3.36 -9.14 -11.26
N THR A 92 2.82 -10.22 -10.68
CA THR A 92 2.08 -11.23 -11.43
C THR A 92 0.85 -10.66 -12.13
N SER A 93 0.07 -9.84 -11.43
CA SER A 93 -1.15 -9.24 -11.96
C SER A 93 -0.89 -8.32 -13.15
N TYR A 94 0.14 -7.47 -13.05
CA TYR A 94 0.49 -6.54 -14.12
C TYR A 94 1.10 -7.23 -15.34
N LEU A 95 1.88 -8.30 -15.13
CA LEU A 95 2.36 -9.14 -16.23
C LEU A 95 1.22 -9.95 -16.89
N ALA A 96 0.14 -10.21 -16.16
CA ALA A 96 -1.01 -10.94 -16.67
C ALA A 96 -1.94 -10.11 -17.57
N GLU A 97 -1.88 -8.77 -17.50
CA GLU A 97 -2.76 -7.87 -18.25
C GLU A 97 -2.71 -8.16 -19.77
N GLY A 98 -1.51 -8.23 -20.35
CA GLY A 98 -1.31 -8.57 -21.77
C GLY A 98 -1.12 -10.07 -22.07
N ALA A 99 -1.29 -10.95 -21.08
CA ALA A 99 -1.07 -12.39 -21.26
C ALA A 99 -2.30 -13.09 -21.90
N PRO A 100 -2.12 -14.19 -22.63
CA PRO A 100 -3.25 -14.97 -23.14
C PRO A 100 -3.95 -15.75 -22.01
N ASP A 101 -5.20 -16.16 -22.24
CA ASP A 101 -5.92 -17.07 -21.34
C ASP A 101 -5.16 -18.40 -21.14
N PRO A 102 -5.17 -18.99 -19.93
CA PRO A 102 -5.92 -18.57 -18.73
C PRO A 102 -5.17 -17.54 -17.86
N TRP A 103 -3.96 -17.12 -18.24
CA TRP A 103 -3.11 -16.28 -17.39
C TRP A 103 -3.69 -14.88 -17.18
N HIS A 104 -4.42 -14.35 -18.17
CA HIS A 104 -5.14 -13.08 -18.06
C HIS A 104 -6.08 -13.02 -16.85
N SER A 105 -6.60 -14.17 -16.38
CA SER A 105 -7.46 -14.22 -15.18
C SER A 105 -6.78 -13.78 -13.89
N LEU A 106 -5.45 -13.66 -13.88
CA LEU A 106 -4.67 -13.14 -12.75
C LEU A 106 -4.57 -11.61 -12.74
N TRP A 107 -5.00 -10.93 -13.81
CA TRP A 107 -5.04 -9.47 -13.85
C TRP A 107 -6.03 -8.92 -12.82
N GLY A 108 -5.57 -7.95 -12.03
CA GLY A 108 -6.29 -7.39 -10.89
C GLY A 108 -6.19 -8.22 -9.60
N ALA A 109 -5.36 -9.27 -9.53
CA ALA A 109 -5.26 -10.15 -8.35
C ALA A 109 -4.87 -9.42 -7.05
N GLU A 110 -4.22 -8.26 -7.12
CA GLU A 110 -3.88 -7.43 -5.96
C GLU A 110 -5.12 -6.99 -5.17
N ILE A 111 -6.31 -6.97 -5.78
CA ILE A 111 -7.57 -6.66 -5.08
C ILE A 111 -7.81 -7.62 -3.90
N PHE A 112 -7.47 -8.89 -4.05
CA PHE A 112 -7.65 -9.89 -3.00
C PHE A 112 -6.73 -9.64 -1.81
N VAL A 113 -5.48 -9.23 -2.08
CA VAL A 113 -4.53 -8.86 -1.03
C VAL A 113 -4.98 -7.56 -0.35
N LEU A 114 -5.40 -6.57 -1.12
CA LEU A 114 -5.89 -5.29 -0.61
C LEU A 114 -7.18 -5.40 0.18
N LEU A 115 -8.02 -6.42 -0.06
CA LEU A 115 -9.17 -6.76 0.78
C LEU A 115 -8.76 -7.56 2.02
N ALA A 116 -7.77 -8.45 1.91
CA ALA A 116 -7.27 -9.21 3.05
C ALA A 116 -6.62 -8.33 4.12
N ILE A 117 -5.92 -7.24 3.73
CA ILE A 117 -5.27 -6.30 4.64
C ILE A 117 -6.25 -5.69 5.67
N PRO A 118 -7.32 -4.98 5.29
CA PRO A 118 -8.26 -4.40 6.25
C PRO A 118 -9.01 -5.47 7.06
N LEU A 119 -9.29 -6.64 6.49
CA LEU A 119 -9.89 -7.75 7.22
C LEU A 119 -8.95 -8.27 8.32
N ALA A 120 -7.65 -8.38 8.05
CA ALA A 120 -6.62 -8.74 9.02
C ALA A 120 -6.33 -7.61 10.03
N ALA A 121 -6.57 -6.35 9.64
CA ALA A 121 -6.39 -5.19 10.52
C ALA A 121 -7.38 -5.19 11.71
N ILE A 122 -8.60 -5.72 11.54
CA ILE A 122 -9.61 -5.83 12.61
C ILE A 122 -9.09 -6.63 13.82
N PRO A 123 -8.68 -7.92 13.69
CA PRO A 123 -8.13 -8.67 14.83
C PRO A 123 -6.81 -8.08 15.35
N ALA A 124 -6.00 -7.45 14.48
CA ALA A 124 -4.80 -6.75 14.91
C ALA A 124 -5.11 -5.52 15.79
N ALA A 125 -6.15 -4.75 15.47
CA ALA A 125 -6.64 -3.64 16.29
C ALA A 125 -7.17 -4.13 17.65
N ILE A 126 -7.95 -5.21 17.68
CA ILE A 126 -8.41 -5.84 18.92
C ILE A 126 -7.22 -6.30 19.79
N SER A 127 -6.20 -6.89 19.17
CA SER A 127 -4.96 -7.31 19.85
C SER A 127 -4.16 -6.13 20.40
N ALA A 128 -4.05 -5.04 19.64
CA ALA A 128 -3.37 -3.84 20.10
C ALA A 128 -4.10 -3.20 21.29
N ARG A 129 -5.44 -3.16 21.26
CA ARG A 129 -6.26 -2.72 22.39
C ARG A 129 -6.01 -3.55 23.65
N SER A 130 -5.97 -4.88 23.54
CA SER A 130 -5.72 -5.75 24.70
C SER A 130 -4.29 -5.66 25.25
N ARG A 131 -3.33 -5.23 24.42
CA ARG A 131 -1.93 -4.97 24.79
C ARG A 131 -1.67 -3.54 25.25
N HIS A 132 -2.72 -2.76 25.52
CA HIS A 132 -2.64 -1.40 26.03
C HIS A 132 -1.93 -0.40 25.10
N PHE A 133 -2.01 -0.59 23.79
CA PHE A 133 -1.68 0.46 22.83
C PHE A 133 -2.62 1.66 23.03
N PRO A 134 -2.17 2.89 22.71
CA PRO A 134 -3.00 4.06 22.87
C PRO A 134 -4.26 3.99 21.97
N PRO A 135 -5.40 4.58 22.40
CA PRO A 135 -6.67 4.53 21.66
C PRO A 135 -6.58 4.87 20.18
N TRP A 136 -5.82 5.90 19.83
CA TRP A 136 -5.66 6.35 18.46
C TRP A 136 -5.03 5.26 17.57
N TRP A 137 -4.13 4.42 18.11
CA TRP A 137 -3.39 3.43 17.33
C TRP A 137 -4.31 2.31 16.85
N TRP A 138 -5.06 1.70 17.77
CA TRP A 138 -5.98 0.64 17.39
C TRP A 138 -7.23 1.18 16.70
N THR A 139 -7.63 2.43 16.94
CA THR A 139 -8.71 3.06 16.18
C THR A 139 -8.31 3.25 14.73
N LEU A 140 -7.11 3.80 14.49
CA LEU A 140 -6.59 3.99 13.14
C LEU A 140 -6.49 2.65 12.39
N LEU A 141 -5.92 1.62 13.02
CA LEU A 141 -5.86 0.28 12.42
C LEU A 141 -7.24 -0.37 12.19
N ALA A 142 -8.25 -0.06 13.01
CA ALA A 142 -9.61 -0.52 12.74
C ALA A 142 -10.26 0.23 11.56
N CYS A 143 -9.75 1.42 11.23
CA CYS A 143 -10.20 2.24 10.10
C CYS A 143 -9.47 1.94 8.78
N THR A 144 -8.58 0.94 8.71
CA THR A 144 -7.81 0.61 7.49
C THR A 144 -8.67 0.45 6.24
N LEU A 145 -9.87 -0.16 6.35
CA LEU A 145 -10.79 -0.27 5.20
C LEU A 145 -11.24 1.11 4.69
N LEU A 146 -11.59 2.01 5.62
CA LEU A 146 -12.01 3.35 5.28
C LEU A 146 -10.86 4.13 4.64
N VAL A 147 -9.64 4.02 5.19
CA VAL A 147 -8.43 4.62 4.60
C VAL A 147 -8.20 4.13 3.18
N ALA A 148 -8.27 2.81 2.96
CA ALA A 148 -8.13 2.21 1.64
C ALA A 148 -9.14 2.80 0.65
N VAL A 149 -10.45 2.67 0.94
CA VAL A 149 -11.53 3.12 0.04
C VAL A 149 -11.46 4.62 -0.24
N THR A 150 -11.32 5.45 0.81
CA THR A 150 -11.28 6.90 0.65
C THR A 150 -10.06 7.36 -0.14
N SER A 151 -8.91 6.70 0.03
CA SER A 151 -7.71 7.05 -0.72
C SER A 151 -7.79 6.60 -2.17
N THR A 152 -8.32 5.40 -2.46
CA THR A 152 -8.61 4.98 -3.84
C THR A 152 -9.52 5.98 -4.53
N ALA A 153 -10.61 6.39 -3.86
CA ALA A 153 -11.54 7.37 -4.40
C ALA A 153 -10.90 8.75 -4.60
N ALA A 154 -10.10 9.22 -3.65
CA ALA A 154 -9.46 10.54 -3.70
C ALA A 154 -8.44 10.66 -4.83
N PHE A 155 -7.70 9.59 -5.14
CA PHE A 155 -6.70 9.58 -6.21
C PHE A 155 -7.23 9.06 -7.54
N GLY A 156 -8.45 8.51 -7.57
CA GLY A 156 -9.11 8.03 -8.79
C GLY A 156 -8.43 6.84 -9.47
N TYR A 157 -7.43 6.21 -8.82
CA TYR A 157 -6.64 5.16 -9.43
C TYR A 157 -6.29 4.03 -8.47
N PHE A 158 -6.58 2.81 -8.90
CA PHE A 158 -6.26 1.57 -8.22
C PHE A 158 -5.04 0.91 -8.91
N PRO A 159 -4.09 0.32 -8.16
CA PRO A 159 -4.00 0.21 -6.70
C PRO A 159 -3.23 1.38 -6.03
N HIS A 160 -2.68 2.33 -6.79
CA HIS A 160 -1.77 3.36 -6.25
C HIS A 160 -2.43 4.25 -5.19
N GLY A 161 -3.65 4.73 -5.44
CA GLY A 161 -4.39 5.55 -4.47
C GLY A 161 -4.53 4.86 -3.11
N THR A 162 -4.82 3.56 -3.15
CA THR A 162 -4.91 2.71 -1.96
C THR A 162 -3.58 2.63 -1.21
N LEU A 163 -2.47 2.39 -1.92
CA LEU A 163 -1.13 2.29 -1.33
C LEU A 163 -0.63 3.62 -0.75
N ILE A 164 -0.99 4.75 -1.35
CA ILE A 164 -0.68 6.08 -0.80
C ILE A 164 -1.35 6.23 0.57
N GLY A 165 -2.66 5.98 0.65
CA GLY A 165 -3.43 6.05 1.89
C GLY A 165 -2.90 5.13 2.99
N LEU A 166 -2.77 3.85 2.66
CA LEU A 166 -2.26 2.82 3.57
C LEU A 166 -0.82 3.11 4.01
N GLY A 167 0.02 3.65 3.13
CA GLY A 167 1.39 4.01 3.49
C GLY A 167 1.49 5.22 4.42
N VAL A 168 0.54 6.17 4.34
CA VAL A 168 0.41 7.27 5.30
C VAL A 168 -0.08 6.74 6.64
N GLU A 169 -1.09 5.86 6.64
CA GLU A 169 -1.61 5.20 7.84
C GLU A 169 -0.50 4.44 8.58
N VAL A 170 0.22 3.55 7.90
CA VAL A 170 1.31 2.79 8.53
C VAL A 170 2.43 3.72 9.02
N ALA A 171 2.72 4.81 8.30
CA ALA A 171 3.69 5.79 8.78
C ALA A 171 3.26 6.43 10.11
N ALA A 172 1.98 6.78 10.26
CA ALA A 172 1.44 7.33 11.50
C ALA A 172 1.52 6.30 12.64
N LEU A 173 1.23 5.03 12.35
CA LEU A 173 1.35 3.93 13.31
C LEU A 173 2.81 3.68 13.75
N ALA A 174 3.78 3.87 12.85
CA ALA A 174 5.19 3.57 13.06
C ALA A 174 5.99 4.71 13.70
N LEU A 175 5.68 5.97 13.40
CA LEU A 175 6.48 7.14 13.82
C LEU A 175 6.10 7.70 15.19
N LEU A 176 4.89 7.40 15.67
CA LEU A 176 4.43 7.90 16.96
C LEU A 176 4.78 6.90 18.07
N PRO A 177 5.40 7.33 19.17
CA PRO A 177 5.85 6.41 20.22
C PRO A 177 4.69 5.63 20.85
N THR A 178 4.74 4.30 20.73
CA THR A 178 3.70 3.35 21.19
C THR A 178 4.13 2.52 22.39
N ALA A 179 5.17 2.92 23.13
CA ALA A 179 5.64 2.13 24.26
C ALA A 179 4.44 1.78 25.18
N PRO A 180 4.19 0.49 25.45
CA PRO A 180 3.13 0.07 26.36
C PRO A 180 3.32 0.83 27.66
N ARG A 181 2.31 1.57 28.14
CA ARG A 181 2.42 2.20 29.44
C ARG A 181 2.68 1.08 30.46
N PRO A 182 3.84 1.08 31.16
CA PRO A 182 4.07 0.08 32.18
C PRO A 182 2.92 0.17 33.18
N ARG A 183 2.32 -0.99 33.47
CA ARG A 183 1.25 -1.11 34.46
C ARG A 183 1.80 -0.52 35.75
N ARG A 184 1.39 0.70 36.13
CA ARG A 184 1.69 1.25 37.44
C ARG A 184 1.00 0.32 38.41
N TRP A 185 1.75 -0.61 38.98
CA TRP A 185 1.31 -1.38 40.13
C TRP A 185 0.85 -0.35 41.14
N ARG A 186 -0.47 -0.30 41.40
CA ARG A 186 -0.96 0.35 42.60
C ARG A 186 -0.32 -0.44 43.72
N LEU A 187 0.72 0.13 44.32
CA LEU A 187 1.16 -0.30 45.64
C LEU A 187 -0.09 -0.24 46.49
N ALA A 188 -0.61 -1.41 46.85
CA ALA A 188 -1.66 -1.53 47.84
C ALA A 188 -1.06 -0.93 49.12
N THR A 189 -1.43 0.31 49.42
CA THR A 189 -1.26 0.86 50.76
C THR A 189 -2.22 0.07 51.65
N SER A 190 -1.61 -0.89 52.35
CA SER A 190 -2.15 -1.57 53.53
C SER A 190 -2.64 -0.60 54.58
#